data_AF-A0A2N0LCX1-F1
#
_entry.id   AF-A0A2N0LCX1-F1
#
_cell.length_a   1.000
_cell.length_b   1.000
_cell.length_c   1.000
_cell.angle_alpha   90.00
_cell.angle_beta   90.00
_cell.angle_gamma   90.00
#
_symmetry.space_group_name_H-M   'P 1'
#
loop_
_entity.id
_entity.type
_entity.pdbx_description
1 polymer ?
#
loop_
_entity_poly.entity_id
_entity_poly.type
_entity_poly.pdbx_seq_one_letter_code
_entity_poly.pdbx_strand_id
1 'polypeptide(L)'
;MASYAAQRGYSFGLVSNAVTTYSAKYISVPLGASPSQITIVLEALAMAGPYAVTSLPNLLKDERKSLPPGSTVVLVTSIVTNSLAQEVREMKGQGYQVLVLYAGDGRPSMELPGAQIYVVGDVLDVLEDDEPVLAS
;
A
#
# COMPACT_ATOMS: atom_id res chain seq x y z
N MET A 1 5.48 4.95 -7.34
CA MET A 1 4.68 4.05 -8.20
C MET A 1 3.43 4.71 -8.76
N ALA A 2 2.55 5.31 -7.95
CA ALA A 2 1.34 5.99 -8.44
C ALA A 2 1.64 7.09 -9.49
N SER A 3 2.66 7.93 -9.26
CA SER A 3 3.10 8.92 -10.25
C SER A 3 3.52 8.30 -11.60
N TYR A 4 4.20 7.16 -11.58
CA TYR A 4 4.56 6.42 -12.80
C TYR A 4 3.33 5.86 -13.54
N ALA A 5 2.37 5.30 -12.80
CA ALA A 5 1.10 4.84 -13.38
C ALA A 5 0.32 5.99 -14.02
N ALA A 6 0.25 7.14 -13.36
CA ALA A 6 -0.38 8.35 -13.90
C ALA A 6 0.30 8.84 -15.19
N GLN A 7 1.63 8.92 -15.20
CA GLN A 7 2.41 9.32 -16.39
C GLN A 7 2.20 8.36 -17.58
N ARG A 8 1.98 7.07 -17.31
CA ARG A 8 1.72 6.04 -18.33
C ARG A 8 0.24 5.90 -18.71
N GLY A 9 -0.67 6.64 -18.06
CA GLY A 9 -2.12 6.51 -18.26
C GLY A 9 -2.69 5.17 -17.80
N TYR A 10 -2.01 4.48 -16.87
CA TYR A 10 -2.54 3.24 -16.29
C TYR A 10 -3.60 3.56 -15.24
N SER A 11 -4.59 2.67 -15.09
CA SER A 11 -5.57 2.77 -14.02
C SER A 11 -4.93 2.36 -12.69
N PHE A 12 -5.10 3.19 -11.65
CA PHE A 12 -4.62 2.90 -10.31
C PHE A 12 -5.55 3.47 -9.24
N GLY A 13 -5.46 2.92 -8.04
CA GLY A 13 -6.22 3.31 -6.86
C GLY A 13 -5.36 3.10 -5.62
N LEU A 14 -5.94 3.40 -4.46
CA LEU A 14 -5.25 3.26 -3.18
C LEU A 14 -6.22 2.71 -2.15
N VAL A 15 -5.80 1.71 -1.40
CA VAL A 15 -6.48 1.32 -0.17
C VAL A 15 -5.43 1.23 0.93
N SER A 16 -5.72 1.84 2.08
CA SER A 16 -4.85 1.81 3.25
C SER A 16 -5.68 1.66 4.51
N ASN A 17 -5.23 0.83 5.45
CA ASN A 17 -5.91 0.62 6.72
C ASN A 17 -5.74 1.80 7.69
N ALA A 18 -4.95 2.81 7.33
CA ALA A 18 -4.86 4.08 8.06
C ALA A 18 -6.21 4.80 8.11
N VAL A 19 -6.50 5.41 9.25
CA VAL A 19 -7.74 6.15 9.50
C VAL A 19 -7.62 7.55 8.92
N THR A 20 -8.64 8.00 8.21
CA THR A 20 -8.74 9.43 7.88
C THR A 20 -9.06 10.25 9.13
N THR A 21 -8.37 11.37 9.34
CA THR A 21 -8.49 12.23 10.54
C THR A 21 -9.92 12.64 10.90
N TYR A 22 -10.86 12.61 9.92
CA TYR A 22 -12.22 13.12 10.10
C TYR A 22 -13.34 12.06 10.07
N SER A 23 -13.12 10.84 9.55
CA SER A 23 -14.24 9.93 9.26
C SER A 23 -14.21 8.56 9.93
N ALA A 24 -13.16 8.24 10.70
CA ALA A 24 -12.96 6.91 11.34
C ALA A 24 -13.07 5.72 10.35
N LYS A 25 -12.95 5.99 9.04
CA LYS A 25 -12.90 4.98 7.97
C LYS A 25 -11.47 4.86 7.48
N TYR A 26 -11.16 3.66 6.98
CA TYR A 26 -9.93 3.42 6.25
C TYR A 26 -9.92 4.21 4.94
N ILE A 27 -8.73 4.47 4.40
CA ILE A 27 -8.58 5.18 3.13
C ILE A 27 -8.91 4.22 1.99
N SER A 28 -9.85 4.61 1.12
CA SER A 28 -10.15 3.89 -0.12
C SER A 28 -10.38 4.89 -1.25
N VAL A 29 -9.54 4.82 -2.26
CA VAL A 29 -9.61 5.55 -3.52
C VAL A 29 -9.80 4.52 -4.63
N PRO A 30 -10.95 4.52 -5.33
CA PRO A 30 -11.22 3.55 -6.37
C PRO A 30 -10.27 3.71 -7.55
N LEU A 31 -10.19 2.65 -8.37
CA LEU A 31 -9.39 2.67 -9.60
C LEU A 31 -9.84 3.79 -10.55
N GLY A 32 -8.88 4.57 -11.04
CA GLY A 32 -9.08 5.61 -12.04
C GLY A 32 -7.83 5.80 -12.89
N ALA A 33 -7.99 6.32 -14.10
CA ALA A 33 -6.91 6.56 -15.06
C ALA A 33 -6.78 8.04 -15.47
N SER A 34 -7.54 8.94 -14.84
CA SER A 34 -7.48 10.37 -15.17
C SER A 34 -6.16 10.98 -14.71
N PRO A 35 -5.69 12.07 -15.35
CA PRO A 35 -4.53 12.81 -14.87
C PRO A 35 -4.69 13.35 -13.44
N SER A 36 -5.93 13.62 -13.01
CA SER A 36 -6.25 14.05 -11.65
C SER A 36 -6.17 12.94 -10.60
N GLN A 37 -6.09 11.67 -11.01
CA GLN A 37 -6.11 10.53 -10.09
C GLN A 37 -4.95 10.58 -9.08
N ILE A 38 -3.77 11.05 -9.51
CA ILE A 38 -2.62 11.16 -8.62
C ILE A 38 -2.87 12.20 -7.52
N THR A 39 -3.51 13.31 -7.86
CA THR A 39 -3.89 14.35 -6.90
C THR A 39 -4.85 13.78 -5.87
N ILE A 40 -5.89 13.05 -6.30
CA ILE A 40 -6.87 12.42 -5.40
C ILE A 40 -6.19 11.44 -4.43
N VAL A 41 -5.26 10.62 -4.93
CA VAL A 41 -4.50 9.68 -4.09
C VAL A 41 -3.61 10.42 -3.08
N LEU A 42 -2.93 11.48 -3.49
CA LEU A 42 -2.08 12.28 -2.60
C LEU A 42 -2.89 13.03 -1.54
N GLU A 43 -4.05 13.59 -1.90
CA GLU A 43 -4.98 14.20 -0.95
C GLU A 43 -5.49 13.19 0.08
N ALA A 44 -5.85 11.98 -0.36
CA ALA A 44 -6.26 10.90 0.53
C ALA A 44 -5.15 10.50 1.52
N LEU A 45 -3.90 10.44 1.05
CA LEU A 45 -2.73 10.16 1.90
C LEU A 45 -2.41 11.32 2.85
N ALA A 46 -2.62 12.57 2.44
CA ALA A 46 -2.44 13.73 3.31
C ALA A 46 -3.43 13.73 4.48
N MET A 47 -4.57 13.02 4.35
CA MET A 47 -5.54 12.81 5.42
C MET A 47 -5.26 11.58 6.28
N ALA A 48 -4.20 10.82 6.00
CA ALA A 48 -3.87 9.61 6.74
C ALA A 48 -3.41 9.92 8.17
N GLY A 49 -4.16 9.42 9.14
CA GLY A 49 -3.81 9.45 10.56
C GLY A 49 -2.89 8.28 10.95
N PRO A 50 -2.27 8.35 12.14
CA PRO A 50 -1.27 7.38 12.60
C PRO A 50 -1.89 6.05 13.10
N TYR A 51 -3.21 5.91 13.07
CA TYR A 51 -3.93 4.75 13.60
C TYR A 51 -4.59 3.95 12.48
N ALA A 52 -4.72 2.64 12.70
CA ALA A 52 -5.43 1.74 11.81
C ALA A 52 -6.75 1.24 12.43
N VAL A 53 -7.84 1.26 11.66
CA VAL A 53 -9.16 0.79 12.09
C VAL A 53 -9.37 -0.71 11.84
N THR A 54 -8.57 -1.31 10.98
CA THR A 54 -8.60 -2.74 10.68
C THR A 54 -7.20 -3.26 10.38
N SER A 55 -7.04 -4.58 10.43
CA SER A 55 -5.79 -5.21 10.02
C SER A 55 -5.66 -5.18 8.49
N LEU A 56 -4.41 -5.06 8.01
CA LEU A 56 -4.13 -5.08 6.57
C LEU A 56 -4.63 -6.36 5.86
N PRO A 57 -4.53 -7.58 6.44
CA PRO A 57 -5.11 -8.78 5.84
C PRO A 57 -6.63 -8.72 5.70
N ASN A 58 -7.35 -8.19 6.69
CA ASN A 58 -8.80 -8.06 6.62
C ASN A 58 -9.21 -7.07 5.53
N LEU A 59 -8.50 -5.94 5.44
CA LEU A 59 -8.72 -4.94 4.41
C LEU A 59 -8.50 -5.51 3.00
N LEU A 60 -7.40 -6.23 2.79
CA LEU A 60 -7.12 -6.90 1.52
C LEU A 60 -8.23 -7.88 1.14
N LYS A 61 -8.73 -8.66 2.10
CA LYS A 61 -9.81 -9.61 1.86
C LYS A 61 -11.11 -8.93 1.44
N ASP A 62 -11.44 -7.78 2.04
CA ASP A 62 -12.64 -7.01 1.72
C ASP A 62 -12.54 -6.36 0.34
N GLU A 63 -11.38 -5.75 0.04
CA GLU A 63 -11.13 -5.05 -1.23
C GLU A 63 -10.82 -5.99 -2.40
N ARG A 64 -10.43 -7.25 -2.15
CA ARG A 64 -10.17 -8.21 -3.23
C ARG A 64 -11.36 -8.36 -4.19
N LYS A 65 -12.59 -8.12 -3.71
CA LYS A 65 -13.82 -8.17 -4.51
C LYS A 65 -13.99 -6.98 -5.46
N SER A 66 -13.35 -5.84 -5.18
CA SER A 66 -13.42 -4.63 -5.99
C SER A 66 -12.34 -4.59 -7.08
N LEU A 67 -11.29 -5.42 -6.94
CA LEU A 67 -10.17 -5.49 -7.88
C LEU A 67 -10.55 -6.23 -9.18
N PRO A 68 -10.26 -5.64 -10.36
CA PRO A 68 -10.38 -6.33 -11.63
C PRO A 68 -9.47 -7.58 -11.70
N PRO A 69 -9.92 -8.68 -12.31
CA PRO A 69 -9.08 -9.86 -12.49
C PRO A 69 -7.77 -9.53 -13.21
N GLY A 70 -6.67 -10.11 -12.73
CA GLY A 70 -5.33 -9.88 -13.29
C GLY A 70 -4.68 -8.55 -12.91
N SER A 71 -5.29 -7.75 -12.03
CA SER A 71 -4.66 -6.54 -11.49
C SER A 71 -3.35 -6.83 -10.76
N THR A 72 -2.41 -5.88 -10.85
CA THR A 72 -1.20 -5.86 -10.03
C THR A 72 -1.50 -5.17 -8.70
N VAL A 73 -1.33 -5.90 -7.60
CA VAL A 73 -1.44 -5.38 -6.23
C VAL A 73 -0.05 -5.08 -5.72
N VAL A 74 0.21 -3.81 -5.38
CA VAL A 74 1.42 -3.44 -4.65
C VAL A 74 1.08 -3.26 -3.18
N LEU A 75 1.58 -4.17 -2.36
CA LEU A 75 1.38 -4.20 -0.92
C LEU A 75 2.55 -3.50 -0.22
N VAL A 76 2.28 -2.42 0.50
CA VAL A 76 3.28 -1.73 1.33
C VAL A 76 3.04 -2.10 2.78
N THR A 77 4.05 -2.64 3.47
CA THR A 77 3.92 -3.03 4.88
C THR A 77 5.28 -3.04 5.57
N SER A 78 5.32 -2.72 6.87
CA SER A 78 6.51 -2.88 7.72
C SER A 78 6.51 -4.20 8.50
N ILE A 79 5.39 -4.93 8.47
CA ILE A 79 5.22 -6.19 9.22
C ILE A 79 4.66 -7.26 8.28
N VAL A 80 5.28 -8.43 8.30
CA VAL A 80 4.78 -9.62 7.60
C VAL A 80 4.28 -10.62 8.64
N THR A 81 3.05 -11.10 8.46
CA THR A 81 2.41 -12.07 9.35
C THR A 81 1.91 -13.28 8.56
N ASN A 82 1.66 -14.40 9.25
CA ASN A 82 1.08 -15.60 8.61
C ASN A 82 -0.26 -15.30 7.92
N SER A 83 -1.12 -14.47 8.53
CA SER A 83 -2.40 -14.07 7.95
C SER A 83 -2.22 -13.27 6.66
N LEU A 84 -1.23 -12.36 6.62
CA LEU A 84 -0.89 -11.61 5.42
C LEU A 84 -0.33 -12.54 4.33
N ALA A 85 0.50 -13.51 4.72
CA ALA A 85 1.06 -14.49 3.80
C ALA A 85 0.00 -15.39 3.17
N GLN A 86 -1.02 -15.77 3.94
CA GLN A 86 -2.17 -16.50 3.42
C GLN A 86 -2.96 -15.65 2.42
N GLU A 87 -3.26 -14.41 2.76
CA GLU A 87 -4.01 -13.48 1.90
C GLU A 87 -3.29 -13.25 0.55
N VAL A 88 -1.97 -13.04 0.59
CA VAL A 88 -1.13 -12.94 -0.60
C VAL A 88 -1.19 -14.22 -1.45
N ARG A 89 -1.09 -15.39 -0.81
CA ARG A 89 -1.15 -16.69 -1.51
C ARG A 89 -2.49 -16.89 -2.22
N GLU A 90 -3.59 -16.53 -1.56
CA GLU A 90 -4.92 -16.64 -2.14
C GLU A 90 -5.12 -15.66 -3.30
N MET A 91 -4.66 -14.40 -3.18
CA MET A 91 -4.67 -13.46 -4.30
C MET A 91 -3.90 -14.01 -5.50
N LYS A 92 -2.71 -14.55 -5.27
CA LYS A 92 -1.93 -15.20 -6.34
C LYS A 92 -2.66 -16.38 -6.97
N GLY A 93 -3.32 -17.21 -6.17
CA GLY A 93 -4.14 -18.33 -6.66
C GLY A 93 -5.31 -17.89 -7.54
N GLN A 94 -5.77 -16.65 -7.39
CA GLN A 94 -6.83 -16.03 -8.21
C GLN A 94 -6.28 -15.27 -9.45
N GLY A 95 -4.96 -15.32 -9.68
CA GLY A 95 -4.32 -14.71 -10.85
C GLY A 95 -3.88 -13.26 -10.67
N TYR A 96 -3.97 -12.69 -9.46
CA TYR A 96 -3.40 -11.37 -9.18
C TYR A 96 -1.87 -11.42 -9.14
N GLN A 97 -1.23 -10.38 -9.67
CA GLN A 97 0.20 -10.19 -9.50
C GLN A 97 0.44 -9.42 -8.21
N VAL A 98 1.21 -9.97 -7.27
CA VAL A 98 1.46 -9.33 -5.97
C VAL A 98 2.93 -8.96 -5.84
N LEU A 99 3.17 -7.66 -5.64
CA LEU A 99 4.46 -7.07 -5.30
C LEU A 99 4.41 -6.58 -3.86
N VAL A 100 5.46 -6.81 -3.08
CA VAL A 100 5.53 -6.35 -1.68
C VAL A 100 6.67 -5.36 -1.54
N LEU A 101 6.36 -4.17 -1.05
CA LEU A 101 7.36 -3.23 -0.54
C LEU A 101 7.41 -3.35 0.98
N TYR A 102 8.54 -3.82 1.48
CA TYR A 102 8.78 -3.95 2.91
C TYR A 102 9.43 -2.67 3.44
N ALA A 103 8.69 -1.91 4.23
CA ALA A 103 9.09 -0.61 4.78
C ALA A 103 9.38 -0.68 6.28
N GLY A 104 9.76 -1.84 6.79
CA GLY A 104 10.22 -2.00 8.17
C GLY A 104 11.74 -2.05 8.23
N ASP A 105 12.27 -1.88 9.43
CA ASP A 105 13.72 -1.91 9.67
C ASP A 105 14.30 -3.29 9.35
N GLY A 106 15.37 -3.30 8.56
CA GLY A 106 16.06 -4.52 8.18
C GLY A 106 15.23 -5.43 7.27
N ARG A 107 15.22 -6.74 7.56
CA ARG A 107 14.58 -7.75 6.71
C ARG A 107 13.30 -8.28 7.35
N PRO A 108 12.27 -8.60 6.54
CA PRO A 108 11.08 -9.24 7.07
C PRO A 108 11.44 -10.54 7.78
N SER A 109 10.83 -10.78 8.93
CA SER A 109 11.06 -11.98 9.76
C SER A 109 10.57 -13.28 9.12
N MET A 110 9.81 -13.19 8.02
CA MET A 110 9.33 -14.32 7.25
C MET A 110 9.27 -13.99 5.76
N GLU A 111 9.44 -15.00 4.92
CA GLU A 111 9.25 -14.89 3.48
C GLU A 111 7.77 -14.95 3.09
N LEU A 112 7.45 -14.40 1.91
CA LEU A 112 6.13 -14.48 1.29
C LEU A 112 6.22 -15.31 0.00
N PRO A 113 6.01 -16.64 0.07
CA PRO A 113 6.16 -17.52 -1.07
C PRO A 113 5.37 -17.04 -2.28
N GLY A 114 6.10 -16.73 -3.35
CA GLY A 114 5.52 -16.33 -4.62
C GLY A 114 5.24 -14.83 -4.78
N ALA A 115 5.39 -14.00 -3.77
CA ALA A 115 5.43 -12.55 -3.96
C ALA A 115 6.88 -12.09 -3.98
N GLN A 116 7.21 -11.15 -4.88
CA GLN A 116 8.51 -10.50 -4.82
C GLN A 116 8.48 -9.45 -3.71
N ILE A 117 9.46 -9.52 -2.80
CA ILE A 117 9.62 -8.54 -1.73
C ILE A 117 10.80 -7.63 -2.07
N TYR A 118 10.56 -6.33 -2.07
CA TYR A 118 11.57 -5.29 -2.17
C TYR A 118 11.64 -4.57 -0.83
N VAL A 119 12.80 -4.64 -0.16
CA VAL A 119 13.05 -3.89 1.06
C VAL A 119 13.33 -2.45 0.70
N VAL A 120 12.57 -1.53 1.29
CA VAL A 120 12.65 -0.08 1.04
C VAL A 120 12.85 0.72 2.32
N GLY A 121 12.90 0.08 3.50
CA GLY A 121 13.15 0.74 4.79
C GLY A 121 14.39 1.64 4.75
N ASP A 122 15.55 1.07 4.41
CA ASP A 122 16.82 1.81 4.31
C ASP A 122 16.80 2.98 3.30
N VAL A 123 15.89 2.96 2.31
CA VAL A 123 15.74 4.05 1.32
C VAL A 123 14.83 5.16 1.87
N LEU A 124 13.87 4.81 2.72
CA LEU A 124 12.98 5.76 3.38
C LEU A 124 13.73 6.53 4.47
N ASP A 125 14.62 5.87 5.22
CA ASP A 125 15.44 6.50 6.25
C ASP A 125 16.30 7.65 5.67
N VAL A 126 16.86 7.46 4.47
CA VAL A 126 17.64 8.49 3.76
C VAL A 126 16.79 9.69 3.35
N LEU A 127 15.47 9.52 3.17
CA LEU A 127 14.55 10.62 2.84
C LEU A 127 14.10 11.39 4.09
N GLU A 128 14.12 10.77 5.28
CA GLU A 128 13.77 11.40 6.56
C GLU A 128 14.94 12.25 7.11
N ASP A 129 16.19 11.83 6.88
CA ASP A 129 17.39 12.57 7.30
C ASP A 129 17.59 13.92 6.58
N ASP A 130 16.92 14.15 5.44
CA ASP A 130 16.96 15.40 4.67
C ASP A 130 15.94 16.46 5.14
N GLU A 131 15.18 16.21 6.22
CA GLU A 131 14.31 17.20 6.84
C GLU A 131 15.09 17.93 7.96
N PRO A 132 15.67 19.14 7.72
CA PRO A 132 16.30 19.88 8.80
C PRO A 132 15.21 20.24 9.80
N VAL A 133 15.30 19.64 10.98
CA VAL A 133 14.45 19.92 12.13
C VAL A 133 14.49 21.42 12.40
N LEU A 134 13.50 22.16 11.88
CA LEU A 134 13.20 23.53 12.29
C LEU A 134 12.55 23.44 13.66
N ALA A 135 13.39 23.22 14.67
CA ALA A 135 13.05 23.55 16.04
C ALA A 135 13.00 25.09 16.15
N SER A 136 11.82 25.63 16.47
CA SER A 136 11.62 26.99 16.95
C SER A 136 10.57 26.96 18.06
#